data_AF-A0A2A8BXE7-F1
#
_entry.id   AF-A0A2A8BXE7-F1
#
_cell.length_a   1.000
_cell.length_b   1.000
_cell.length_c   1.000
_cell.angle_alpha   90.00
_cell.angle_beta   90.00
_cell.angle_gamma   90.00
#
_symmetry.space_group_name_H-M   'P 1'
#
loop_
_entity.id
_entity.type
_entity.pdbx_description
1 polymer ?
#
loop_
_entity_poly.entity_id
_entity_poly.type
_entity_poly.pdbx_seq_one_letter_code
_entity_poly.pdbx_strand_id
1 'polypeptide(L)'
;KDGYYCDAYCDCHKISSFQWRTIKILREHNVTYRAEYSFQDLYGVGRKNLLRYDFAVLGSDNSIKCLIECQGEQHYNPVDEFGGVSQHESQLKNDELKRVYAKSHNIPLIEISYTCNAYEKEIKFLKNAGII
;
A
#
# COMPACT_ATOMS: atom_id res chain seq x y z
N LYS A 1 25.47 -8.84 2.93
CA LYS A 1 24.87 -7.79 2.06
C LYS A 1 23.46 -8.28 1.82
N ASP A 2 22.58 -8.03 2.79
CA ASP A 2 21.36 -8.84 2.92
C ASP A 2 20.21 -8.01 2.35
N GLY A 3 20.30 -7.76 1.05
CA GLY A 3 19.17 -7.28 0.29
C GLY A 3 18.14 -8.40 0.31
N TYR A 4 17.00 -8.14 0.96
CA TYR A 4 15.83 -9.01 0.93
C TYR A 4 15.33 -9.12 -0.52
N TYR A 5 15.91 -10.03 -1.29
CA TYR A 5 15.37 -10.48 -2.57
C TYR A 5 14.32 -11.54 -2.25
N CYS A 6 13.09 -11.30 -2.69
CA CYS A 6 12.02 -12.27 -2.52
C CYS A 6 11.49 -12.67 -3.89
N ASP A 7 11.53 -13.97 -4.18
CA ASP A 7 10.99 -14.61 -5.38
C ASP A 7 9.46 -14.77 -5.33
N ALA A 8 8.78 -14.01 -4.47
CA ALA A 8 7.34 -14.14 -4.29
C ALA A 8 6.58 -13.55 -5.47
N TYR A 9 5.96 -14.46 -6.20
CA TYR A 9 5.10 -14.21 -7.34
C TYR A 9 3.65 -14.44 -6.90
N CYS A 10 2.76 -13.47 -7.14
CA CYS A 10 1.35 -13.81 -7.36
C CYS A 10 1.14 -13.89 -8.86
N ASP A 11 0.59 -15.01 -9.32
CA ASP A 11 0.11 -15.18 -10.71
C ASP A 11 -0.94 -14.12 -11.11
N CYS A 12 -1.44 -13.36 -10.13
CA CYS A 12 -2.51 -12.40 -10.26
C CYS A 12 -2.04 -10.92 -10.34
N HIS A 13 -0.86 -10.55 -9.80
CA HIS A 13 -0.30 -9.20 -9.86
C HIS A 13 1.18 -9.17 -9.47
N LYS A 14 1.91 -8.15 -9.94
CA LYS A 14 3.30 -7.89 -9.54
C LYS A 14 3.33 -7.37 -8.10
N ILE A 15 4.04 -8.07 -7.22
CA ILE A 15 4.25 -7.66 -5.82
C ILE A 15 5.65 -7.05 -5.71
N SER A 16 5.74 -5.85 -5.13
CA SER A 16 7.03 -5.24 -4.79
C SER A 16 7.66 -5.90 -3.57
N SER A 17 8.99 -5.80 -3.42
CA SER A 17 9.68 -6.30 -2.21
C SER A 17 9.14 -5.64 -0.92
N PHE A 18 8.65 -4.41 -1.01
CA PHE A 18 8.02 -3.71 0.10
C PHE A 18 6.68 -4.34 0.48
N GLN A 19 5.75 -4.45 -0.48
CA GLN A 19 4.46 -5.10 -0.25
C GLN A 19 4.64 -6.54 0.27
N TRP A 20 5.65 -7.27 -0.21
CA TRP A 20 5.94 -8.60 0.29
C TRP A 20 6.37 -8.61 1.76
N ARG A 21 7.23 -7.68 2.16
CA ARG A 21 7.64 -7.55 3.57
C ARG A 21 6.44 -7.25 4.46
N THR A 22 5.53 -6.38 4.02
CA THR A 22 4.27 -6.10 4.72
C THR A 22 3.39 -7.34 4.82
N ILE A 23 3.21 -8.10 3.74
CA ILE A 23 2.49 -9.38 3.72
C ILE A 23 3.06 -10.34 4.76
N LYS A 24 4.39 -10.47 4.83
CA LYS A 24 5.06 -11.36 5.79
C LYS A 24 4.72 -10.95 7.22
N ILE A 25 4.84 -9.66 7.56
CA ILE A 25 4.54 -9.15 8.91
C ILE A 25 3.06 -9.41 9.27
N LEU A 26 2.12 -9.07 8.36
CA LEU A 26 0.69 -9.26 8.62
C LEU A 26 0.35 -10.73 8.87
N ARG A 27 0.94 -11.66 8.11
CA ARG A 27 0.75 -13.11 8.29
C ARG A 27 1.32 -13.62 9.62
N GLU A 28 2.54 -13.22 9.96
CA GLU A 28 3.18 -13.62 11.22
C GLU A 28 2.41 -13.13 12.46
N HIS A 29 1.70 -12.02 12.33
CA HIS A 29 0.85 -11.43 13.38
C HIS A 29 -0.63 -11.82 13.30
N ASN A 30 -0.99 -12.78 12.43
CA ASN A 30 -2.38 -13.25 12.25
C ASN A 30 -3.39 -12.14 11.90
N VAL A 31 -2.93 -11.08 11.22
CA VAL A 31 -3.82 -10.03 10.73
C VAL A 31 -4.54 -10.51 9.47
N THR A 32 -5.86 -10.40 9.46
CA THR A 32 -6.65 -10.71 8.27
C THR A 32 -6.61 -9.51 7.32
N TYR A 33 -6.26 -9.74 6.06
CA TYR A 33 -6.14 -8.68 5.06
C TYR A 33 -6.55 -9.15 3.66
N ARG A 34 -6.84 -8.20 2.77
CA ARG A 34 -6.96 -8.40 1.31
C ARG A 34 -5.93 -7.52 0.60
N ALA A 35 -5.17 -8.10 -0.33
CA ALA A 35 -4.25 -7.35 -1.18
C ALA A 35 -4.97 -6.74 -2.39
N GLU A 36 -4.44 -5.64 -2.94
CA GLU A 36 -4.94 -4.97 -4.16
C GLU A 36 -6.44 -4.62 -4.08
N TYR A 37 -6.87 -4.08 -2.93
CA TYR A 37 -8.28 -3.81 -2.65
C TYR A 37 -8.78 -2.57 -3.43
N SER A 38 -9.84 -2.70 -4.21
CA SER A 38 -10.48 -1.59 -4.92
C SER A 38 -11.91 -1.37 -4.45
N PHE A 39 -12.34 -0.12 -4.52
CA PHE A 39 -13.74 0.27 -4.41
C PHE A 39 -14.31 0.47 -5.81
N GLN A 40 -15.60 0.16 -6.00
CA GLN A 40 -16.24 0.16 -7.32
C GLN A 40 -16.37 1.56 -7.94
N ASP A 41 -16.26 2.61 -7.12
CA ASP A 41 -16.47 4.01 -7.47
C ASP A 41 -15.20 4.87 -7.34
N LEU A 42 -14.07 4.28 -6.89
CA LEU A 42 -12.81 4.99 -6.79
C LEU A 42 -11.97 4.83 -8.06
N TYR A 43 -12.11 5.78 -8.98
CA TYR A 43 -11.36 5.83 -10.22
C TYR A 43 -10.10 6.70 -10.13
N GLY A 44 -9.04 6.28 -10.82
CA GLY A 44 -7.83 7.08 -10.97
C GLY A 44 -7.97 8.22 -11.98
N VAL A 45 -6.88 8.97 -12.15
CA VAL A 45 -6.78 10.03 -13.15
C VAL A 45 -7.18 9.48 -14.54
N GLY A 46 -8.05 10.23 -15.23
CA GLY A 46 -8.58 9.85 -16.54
C GLY A 46 -9.75 8.85 -16.51
N ARG A 47 -10.20 8.40 -15.32
CA ARG A 47 -11.39 7.55 -15.12
C ARG A 47 -11.41 6.24 -15.92
N LYS A 48 -10.24 5.71 -16.27
CA LYS A 48 -10.11 4.45 -17.03
C LYS A 48 -10.01 3.22 -16.14
N ASN A 49 -9.32 3.34 -15.01
CA ASN A 49 -9.04 2.24 -14.09
C ASN A 49 -9.44 2.61 -12.67
N LEU A 50 -9.90 1.62 -11.90
CA LEU A 50 -10.10 1.75 -10.46
C LEU A 50 -8.74 1.86 -9.76
N LEU A 51 -8.67 2.70 -8.73
CA LEU A 51 -7.52 2.71 -7.83
C LEU A 51 -7.60 1.51 -6.90
N ARG A 52 -6.44 0.93 -6.64
CA ARG A 52 -6.27 -0.20 -5.74
C ARG A 52 -5.41 0.23 -4.58
N TYR A 53 -5.86 -0.09 -3.38
CA TYR A 53 -5.04 -0.02 -2.19
C TYR A 53 -4.17 -1.26 -2.07
N ASP A 54 -2.94 -1.11 -1.57
CA ASP A 54 -2.04 -2.26 -1.43
C ASP A 54 -2.67 -3.31 -0.52
N PHE A 55 -3.23 -2.89 0.61
CA PHE A 55 -3.97 -3.78 1.51
C PHE A 55 -5.22 -3.13 2.13
N ALA A 56 -6.24 -3.96 2.37
CA ALA A 56 -7.33 -3.68 3.29
C ALA A 56 -7.23 -4.62 4.49
N VAL A 57 -7.07 -4.09 5.69
CA VAL A 57 -7.09 -4.86 6.95
C VAL A 57 -8.53 -5.09 7.37
N LEU A 58 -8.86 -6.33 7.70
CA LEU A 58 -10.23 -6.75 8.00
C LEU A 58 -10.43 -7.05 9.49
N GLY A 59 -11.61 -6.72 9.99
CA GLY A 59 -12.12 -7.20 11.27
C GLY A 59 -12.61 -8.64 11.21
N SER A 60 -12.98 -9.18 12.36
CA SER A 60 -13.54 -10.53 12.48
C SER A 60 -14.88 -10.70 11.75
N ASP A 61 -15.58 -9.60 11.49
CA ASP A 61 -16.83 -9.50 10.74
C ASP A 61 -16.63 -9.21 9.24
N ASN A 62 -15.38 -9.27 8.74
CA ASN A 62 -14.99 -8.86 7.40
C ASN A 62 -15.20 -7.36 7.08
N SER A 63 -15.46 -6.52 8.08
CA SER A 63 -15.46 -5.06 7.88
C SER A 63 -14.03 -4.54 7.65
N ILE A 64 -13.89 -3.47 6.88
CA ILE A 64 -12.60 -2.81 6.66
C ILE A 64 -12.27 -1.99 7.90
N LYS A 65 -11.18 -2.35 8.59
CA LYS A 65 -10.64 -1.60 9.72
C LYS A 65 -9.76 -0.44 9.28
N CYS A 66 -8.92 -0.68 8.27
CA CYS A 66 -8.09 0.34 7.66
C CYS A 66 -7.61 -0.10 6.28
N LEU A 67 -7.07 0.85 5.53
CA LEU A 67 -6.38 0.65 4.27
C LEU A 67 -4.89 0.93 4.48
N ILE A 68 -4.02 0.23 3.75
CA ILE A 68 -2.57 0.38 3.82
C ILE A 68 -2.03 0.65 2.42
N GLU A 69 -1.08 1.57 2.33
CA GLU A 69 -0.25 1.87 1.16
C GLU A 69 1.24 1.76 1.50
N CYS A 70 2.01 1.04 0.70
CA CYS A 70 3.46 0.91 0.75
C CYS A 70 4.09 1.92 -0.24
N GLN A 71 4.39 3.11 0.26
CA GLN A 71 4.81 4.25 -0.54
C GLN A 71 6.33 4.19 -0.81
N GLY A 72 6.71 3.72 -1.99
CA GLY A 72 8.11 3.70 -2.48
C GLY A 72 8.70 5.09 -2.73
N GLU A 73 10.00 5.16 -3.04
CA GLU A 73 10.72 6.43 -3.25
C GLU A 73 10.15 7.24 -4.44
N GLN A 74 9.62 6.56 -5.46
CA GLN A 74 8.97 7.19 -6.62
C GLN A 74 7.74 8.05 -6.28
N HIS A 75 7.17 7.92 -5.07
CA HIS A 75 6.10 8.80 -4.58
C HIS A 75 6.61 10.16 -4.11
N TYR A 76 7.91 10.31 -3.87
CA TYR A 76 8.52 11.52 -3.33
C TYR A 76 9.36 12.27 -4.37
N ASN A 77 9.97 11.54 -5.31
CA ASN A 77 10.80 12.11 -6.37
C ASN A 77 10.45 11.47 -7.72
N PRO A 78 10.56 12.21 -8.83
CA PRO A 78 10.51 11.61 -10.15
C PRO A 78 11.69 10.66 -10.32
N VAL A 79 11.42 9.41 -10.71
CA VAL A 79 12.44 8.41 -11.02
C VAL A 79 12.32 8.07 -12.50
N ASP A 80 13.38 8.33 -13.27
CA ASP A 80 13.37 8.21 -14.73
C ASP A 80 13.03 6.78 -15.20
N GLU A 81 13.48 5.76 -14.47
CA GLU A 81 13.18 4.33 -14.69
C GLU A 81 11.68 4.00 -14.54
N PHE A 82 10.90 4.89 -13.90
CA PHE A 82 9.46 4.78 -13.68
C PHE A 82 8.70 5.91 -14.41
N GLY A 83 9.16 6.32 -15.60
CA GLY A 83 8.42 7.23 -16.48
C GLY A 83 8.54 8.73 -16.14
N GLY A 84 9.46 9.09 -15.22
CA GLY A 84 9.83 10.46 -14.93
C GLY A 84 8.69 11.33 -14.39
N VAL A 85 8.73 12.64 -14.69
CA VAL A 85 7.84 13.66 -14.09
C VAL A 85 6.35 13.39 -14.34
N SER A 86 5.98 12.97 -15.56
CA SER A 86 4.56 12.78 -15.92
C SER A 86 3.89 11.62 -15.16
N GLN A 87 4.63 10.54 -14.92
CA GLN A 87 4.16 9.40 -14.15
C GLN A 87 4.13 9.72 -12.65
N HIS A 88 5.12 10.47 -12.15
CA HIS A 88 5.14 10.97 -10.78
C HIS A 88 3.95 11.89 -10.47
N GLU A 89 3.62 12.85 -11.34
CA GLU A 89 2.43 13.71 -11.16
C GLU A 89 1.12 12.93 -11.15
N SER A 90 1.01 11.92 -12.01
CA SER A 90 -0.18 11.05 -12.06
C SER A 90 -0.29 10.20 -10.79
N GLN A 91 0.84 9.73 -10.27
CA GLN A 91 0.91 8.99 -9.01
C GLN A 91 0.47 9.87 -7.83
N LEU A 92 1.02 11.09 -7.70
CA LEU A 92 0.64 12.04 -6.66
C LEU A 92 -0.86 12.35 -6.66
N LYS A 93 -1.46 12.57 -7.85
CA LYS A 93 -2.90 12.79 -8.00
C LYS A 93 -3.71 11.57 -7.59
N ASN A 94 -3.28 10.37 -7.96
CA ASN A 94 -3.96 9.14 -7.56
C ASN A 94 -3.86 8.92 -6.04
N ASP A 95 -2.71 9.19 -5.43
CA ASP A 95 -2.53 9.09 -3.98
C ASP A 95 -3.42 10.10 -3.25
N GLU A 96 -3.55 11.33 -3.76
CA GLU A 96 -4.48 12.32 -3.24
C GLU A 96 -5.94 11.84 -3.32
N LEU A 97 -6.37 11.27 -4.46
CA LEU A 97 -7.71 10.71 -4.63
C LEU A 97 -7.98 9.59 -3.61
N LYS A 98 -7.00 8.71 -3.37
CA LYS A 98 -7.09 7.66 -2.34
C LYS A 98 -7.23 8.25 -0.94
N ARG A 99 -6.46 9.28 -0.59
CA ARG A 99 -6.54 9.96 0.72
C ARG A 99 -7.91 10.60 0.92
N VAL A 100 -8.40 11.32 -0.10
CA VAL A 100 -9.72 11.97 -0.07
C VAL A 100 -10.84 10.93 0.09
N TYR A 101 -10.77 9.84 -0.67
CA TYR A 101 -11.77 8.77 -0.62
C TYR A 101 -11.81 8.07 0.74
N ALA A 102 -10.64 7.68 1.28
CA ALA A 102 -10.57 7.04 2.59
C ALA A 102 -11.14 7.98 3.68
N LYS A 103 -10.79 9.26 3.63
CA LYS A 103 -11.31 10.28 4.54
C LYS A 103 -12.83 10.47 4.42
N SER A 104 -13.38 10.55 3.21
CA SER A 104 -14.83 10.75 3.01
C SER A 104 -15.66 9.56 3.48
N HIS A 105 -15.08 8.35 3.48
CA HIS A 105 -15.72 7.13 3.95
C HIS A 105 -15.41 6.80 5.42
N ASN A 106 -14.69 7.67 6.14
CA ASN A 106 -14.24 7.44 7.52
C ASN A 106 -13.43 6.15 7.68
N ILE A 107 -12.64 5.79 6.67
CA ILE A 107 -11.74 4.64 6.70
C ILE A 107 -10.33 5.14 7.01
N PRO A 108 -9.67 4.65 8.08
CA PRO A 108 -8.28 4.97 8.35
C PRO A 108 -7.37 4.53 7.19
N LEU A 109 -6.49 5.43 6.73
CA LEU A 109 -5.48 5.14 5.71
C LEU A 109 -4.09 5.23 6.35
N ILE A 110 -3.33 4.14 6.24
CA ILE A 110 -1.98 4.01 6.78
C ILE A 110 -0.98 3.98 5.62
N GLU A 111 -0.17 5.02 5.52
CA GLU A 111 0.84 5.15 4.46
C GLU A 111 2.22 4.81 5.05
N ILE A 112 2.76 3.65 4.69
CA ILE A 112 4.09 3.19 5.12
C ILE A 112 5.13 3.74 4.13
N SER A 113 5.94 4.68 4.59
CA SER A 113 7.00 5.29 3.79
C SER A 113 8.15 4.31 3.51
N TYR A 114 8.80 4.42 2.35
CA TYR A 114 10.03 3.68 2.00
C TYR A 114 11.15 3.84 3.04
N THR A 115 11.12 4.90 3.85
CA THR A 115 12.04 5.11 4.98
C THR A 115 11.91 4.04 6.07
N CYS A 116 10.77 3.33 6.14
CA CYS A 116 10.60 2.06 6.85
C CYS A 116 11.28 0.90 6.11
N ASN A 117 12.54 1.08 5.74
CA ASN A 117 13.30 0.15 4.88
C ASN A 117 13.78 -1.14 5.57
N ALA A 118 13.45 -1.34 6.84
CA ALA A 118 13.88 -2.49 7.63
C ALA A 118 12.68 -3.15 8.32
N TYR A 119 12.74 -4.48 8.43
CA TYR A 119 11.69 -5.31 9.05
C TYR A 119 11.24 -4.78 10.42
N GLU A 120 12.19 -4.52 11.31
CA GLU A 120 11.94 -4.01 12.67
C GLU A 120 11.29 -2.62 12.69
N LYS A 121 11.67 -1.75 11.74
CA LYS A 121 11.08 -0.41 11.65
C LYS A 121 9.61 -0.49 11.23
N GLU A 122 9.30 -1.37 10.28
CA GLU A 122 7.94 -1.58 9.79
C GLU A 122 7.06 -2.23 10.86
N ILE A 123 7.56 -3.23 11.59
CA ILE A 123 6.87 -3.79 12.76
C ILE A 123 6.57 -2.71 13.79
N LYS A 124 7.57 -1.89 14.17
CA LYS A 124 7.38 -0.82 15.15
C LYS A 124 6.31 0.18 14.68
N PHE A 125 6.33 0.52 13.39
CA PHE A 125 5.34 1.40 12.79
C PHE A 125 3.92 0.81 12.86
N LEU A 126 3.75 -0.45 12.44
CA LEU A 126 2.46 -1.14 12.45
C LEU A 126 1.91 -1.35 13.87
N LYS A 127 2.78 -1.61 14.86
CA LYS A 127 2.41 -1.66 16.29
C LYS A 127 1.88 -0.31 16.78
N ASN A 128 2.61 0.77 16.48
CA ASN A 128 2.20 2.12 16.87
C ASN A 128 0.89 2.54 16.19
N ALA A 129 0.63 2.05 14.99
CA ALA A 129 -0.62 2.25 14.26
C ALA A 129 -1.77 1.33 14.74
N GLY A 130 -1.52 0.41 15.69
CA GLY A 130 -2.52 -0.50 16.23
C GLY A 130 -2.99 -1.58 15.25
N ILE A 131 -2.18 -1.92 14.24
CA ILE A 131 -2.49 -2.94 13.24
C ILE A 131 -2.07 -4.34 13.70
N ILE A 132 -0.93 -4.43 14.38
CA ILE A 132 -0.34 -5.68 14.91
C ILE A 132 -0.02 -5.57 16.40
#